data_AF-A0A946HUL4-F1
#
_entry.id   AF-A0A946HUL4-F1
#
_cell.length_a   1.000
_cell.length_b   1.000
_cell.length_c   1.000
_cell.angle_alpha   90.00
_cell.angle_beta   90.00
_cell.angle_gamma   90.00
#
_symmetry.space_group_name_H-M   'P 1'
#
loop_
_entity.id
_entity.type
_entity.pdbx_description
1 polymer ?
#
loop_
_entity_poly.entity_id
_entity_poly.type
_entity_poly.pdbx_seq_one_letter_code
_entity_poly.pdbx_strand_id
1 'polypeptide(L)'
;MQQFLVPQFIDVEDKIIGPITTRQFVEVLIGVLITFISYKILAFVYFAFFGFLTLALTAIIAFVRINGRPIHFFMLNFLQTSKRPRLRVWNRAAYARLVKEVDSQPLAEKKITKQKKRSVSGSRLRDVSLVVNTGGVYDGGEMTNEFKPL
;
A
#
# COMPACT_ATOMS: atom_id res chain seq x y z
N MET A 1 26.79 -7.33 18.13
CA MET A 1 25.49 -6.98 17.54
C MET A 1 25.59 -5.58 16.95
N GLN A 2 25.60 -5.45 15.63
CA GLN A 2 25.51 -4.13 14.98
C GLN A 2 24.09 -3.59 15.13
N GLN A 3 23.95 -2.42 15.74
CA GLN A 3 22.69 -1.71 15.86
C GLN A 3 22.50 -0.84 14.62
N PHE A 4 21.46 -1.11 13.84
CA PHE A 4 21.09 -0.26 12.71
C PHE A 4 20.31 0.95 13.23
N LEU A 5 20.73 2.15 12.82
CA LEU A 5 19.97 3.37 13.07
C LEU A 5 18.69 3.31 12.24
N VAL A 6 17.56 3.08 12.92
CA VAL A 6 16.24 3.16 12.27
C VAL A 6 15.87 4.63 12.16
N PRO A 7 15.68 5.18 10.95
CA PRO A 7 15.27 6.56 10.79
C PRO A 7 13.86 6.75 11.37
N GLN A 8 13.71 7.70 12.28
CA GLN A 8 12.48 7.90 13.07
C GLN A 8 11.39 8.69 12.32
N PHE A 9 11.72 9.30 11.18
CA PHE A 9 10.83 10.22 10.44
C PHE A 9 10.57 9.79 8.98
N ILE A 10 10.47 8.49 8.71
CA ILE A 10 10.12 8.02 7.36
C ILE A 10 8.64 8.26 6.99
N ASP A 11 7.78 8.39 8.00
CA ASP A 11 6.32 8.47 7.82
C ASP A 11 5.79 9.91 7.75
N VAL A 12 6.63 10.91 8.03
CA VAL A 12 6.22 12.32 8.01
C VAL A 12 6.51 12.90 6.63
N GLU A 13 5.47 13.31 5.92
CA GLU A 13 5.63 14.04 4.64
C GLU A 13 6.38 15.36 4.85
N ASP A 14 7.25 15.68 3.89
CA ASP A 14 7.95 16.96 3.84
C ASP A 14 6.97 18.13 3.76
N LYS A 15 7.23 19.14 4.60
CA LYS A 15 6.47 20.39 4.64
C LYS A 15 7.23 21.45 3.86
N ILE A 16 6.59 22.06 2.85
CA ILE A 16 7.23 23.07 1.99
C ILE A 16 6.96 24.48 2.54
N ILE A 17 5.70 24.77 2.88
CA ILE A 17 5.27 26.10 3.30
C ILE A 17 4.59 25.99 4.66
N GLY A 18 5.36 26.24 5.73
CA GLY A 18 4.88 26.17 7.10
C GLY A 18 4.29 24.78 7.43
N PRO A 19 2.99 24.66 7.72
CA PRO A 19 2.36 23.37 8.04
C PRO A 19 1.92 22.55 6.81
N ILE A 20 2.02 23.10 5.58
CA ILE A 20 1.50 22.48 4.35
C ILE A 20 2.51 21.47 3.78
N THR A 21 2.05 20.24 3.56
CA THR A 21 2.88 19.19 2.92
C THR A 21 2.99 19.39 1.41
N THR A 22 4.01 18.81 0.79
CA THR A 22 4.19 18.84 -0.68
C THR A 22 2.92 18.41 -1.42
N ARG A 23 2.25 17.37 -0.93
CA ARG A 23 1.02 16.86 -1.55
C ARG A 23 -0.13 17.87 -1.46
N GLN A 24 -0.33 18.45 -0.29
CA GLN A 24 -1.38 19.45 -0.03
C GLN A 24 -1.18 20.69 -0.90
N PHE A 25 0.07 21.12 -1.08
CA PHE A 25 0.40 22.23 -1.97
C PHE A 25 -0.04 21.96 -3.42
N VAL A 26 0.28 20.77 -3.95
CA VAL A 26 -0.12 20.39 -5.31
C VAL A 26 -1.65 20.29 -5.43
N GLU A 27 -2.34 19.72 -4.45
CA GLU A 27 -3.80 19.62 -4.46
C GLU A 27 -4.49 20.98 -4.44
N VAL A 28 -4.00 21.92 -3.62
CA VAL A 28 -4.48 23.31 -3.58
C VAL A 28 -4.21 24.03 -4.90
N LEU A 29 -3.01 23.86 -5.47
CA LEU A 29 -2.65 24.45 -6.76
C LEU A 29 -3.60 24.01 -7.87
N ILE A 30 -3.95 22.71 -7.92
CA ILE A 30 -4.92 22.17 -8.87
C ILE A 30 -6.30 22.79 -8.64
N GLY A 31 -6.77 22.88 -7.39
CA GLY A 31 -8.06 23.49 -7.07
C GLY A 31 -8.15 24.96 -7.49
N VAL A 32 -7.10 25.74 -7.20
CA VAL A 32 -7.01 27.15 -7.62
C VAL A 32 -7.04 27.27 -9.14
N LEU A 33 -6.34 26.40 -9.86
CA LEU A 33 -6.34 26.41 -11.33
C LEU A 33 -7.72 26.09 -11.89
N ILE A 34 -8.43 25.10 -11.34
CA ILE A 34 -9.80 24.76 -11.75
C ILE A 34 -10.74 25.94 -11.47
N THR A 35 -10.68 26.54 -10.27
CA THR A 35 -11.49 27.72 -9.93
C THR A 35 -11.20 28.90 -10.85
N PHE A 36 -9.94 29.12 -11.24
CA PHE A 36 -9.56 30.16 -12.19
C PHE A 36 -10.12 29.91 -13.60
N ILE A 37 -10.07 28.65 -14.07
CA ILE A 37 -10.69 28.26 -15.34
C ILE A 37 -12.21 28.47 -15.28
N SER A 38 -12.85 28.08 -14.18
CA SER A 38 -14.29 28.33 -13.97
C SER A 38 -14.63 29.82 -14.00
N TYR A 39 -13.80 30.67 -13.40
CA TYR A 39 -13.97 32.13 -13.45
C TYR A 39 -13.94 32.68 -14.88
N LYS A 40 -13.09 32.11 -15.75
CA LYS A 40 -12.97 32.56 -17.15
C LYS A 40 -14.15 32.16 -18.04
N ILE A 41 -14.81 31.05 -17.73
CA ILE A 41 -15.81 30.44 -18.62
C ILE A 41 -17.24 30.72 -18.15
N LEU A 42 -17.50 30.74 -16.85
CA LEU A 42 -18.85 30.83 -16.30
C LEU A 42 -19.25 32.28 -15.99
N ALA A 43 -20.55 32.58 -16.14
CA ALA A 43 -21.10 33.83 -15.63
C ALA A 43 -21.04 33.89 -14.10
N PHE A 44 -21.00 35.10 -13.54
CA PHE A 44 -20.66 35.35 -12.13
C PHE A 44 -21.45 34.49 -11.12
N VAL A 45 -22.77 34.33 -11.32
CA VAL A 45 -23.62 33.54 -10.41
C VAL A 45 -23.22 32.06 -10.40
N TYR A 46 -23.01 31.48 -11.58
CA TYR A 46 -22.57 30.08 -11.68
C TYR A 46 -21.14 29.92 -11.19
N PHE A 47 -20.25 30.87 -11.50
CA PHE A 47 -18.88 30.89 -10.97
C PHE A 47 -18.88 30.93 -9.43
N ALA A 48 -19.70 31.78 -8.80
CA ALA A 48 -19.72 31.88 -7.35
C ALA A 48 -20.11 30.53 -6.70
N PHE A 49 -21.14 29.87 -7.23
CA PHE A 49 -21.57 28.57 -6.73
C PHE A 49 -20.53 27.47 -7.00
N PHE A 50 -20.11 27.28 -8.24
CA PHE A 50 -19.16 26.22 -8.61
C PHE A 50 -17.78 26.48 -8.01
N GLY A 51 -17.28 27.72 -8.04
CA GLY A 51 -16.00 28.10 -7.48
C GLY A 51 -15.93 27.86 -5.98
N PHE A 52 -16.99 28.22 -5.24
CA PHE A 52 -17.08 27.90 -3.81
C PHE A 52 -17.10 26.39 -3.57
N LEU A 53 -17.90 25.65 -4.33
CA LEU A 53 -17.98 24.19 -4.20
C LEU A 53 -16.63 23.51 -4.50
N THR A 54 -15.94 23.95 -5.56
CA THR A 54 -14.61 23.45 -5.92
C THR A 54 -13.59 23.73 -4.82
N LEU A 55 -13.52 24.96 -4.31
CA LEU A 55 -12.60 25.32 -3.23
C LEU A 55 -12.87 24.53 -1.95
N ALA A 56 -14.14 24.37 -1.58
CA ALA A 56 -14.53 23.58 -0.41
C ALA A 56 -14.11 22.10 -0.57
N LEU A 57 -14.36 21.50 -1.74
CA LEU A 57 -13.94 20.14 -2.03
C LEU A 57 -12.42 19.98 -2.02
N THR A 58 -11.68 20.91 -2.62
CA THR A 58 -10.21 20.90 -2.60
C THR A 58 -9.69 20.98 -1.17
N ALA A 59 -10.25 21.85 -0.33
CA ALA A 59 -9.84 21.96 1.07
C ALA A 59 -10.09 20.66 1.85
N ILE A 60 -11.23 20.02 1.63
CA ILE A 60 -11.55 18.72 2.25
C ILE A 60 -10.53 17.67 1.81
N ILE A 61 -10.23 17.58 0.51
CA ILE A 61 -9.29 16.60 -0.04
C ILE A 61 -7.86 16.83 0.49
N ALA A 62 -7.44 18.10 0.60
CA ALA A 62 -6.10 18.46 1.03
C ALA A 62 -5.88 18.25 2.54
N PHE A 63 -6.80 18.70 3.37
CA PHE A 63 -6.55 18.79 4.81
C PHE A 63 -7.18 17.68 5.63
N VAL A 64 -8.24 17.02 5.15
CA VAL A 64 -8.91 15.98 5.93
C VAL A 64 -8.12 14.68 5.90
N ARG A 65 -7.90 14.11 7.10
CA ARG A 65 -7.28 12.81 7.30
C ARG A 65 -8.25 11.91 8.05
N ILE A 66 -8.39 10.67 7.58
CA ILE A 66 -9.23 9.64 8.20
C ILE A 66 -8.29 8.53 8.68
N ASN A 67 -8.33 8.20 9.96
CA ASN A 67 -7.46 7.17 10.57
C ASN A 67 -5.96 7.39 10.30
N GLY A 68 -5.51 8.64 10.39
CA GLY A 68 -4.11 9.02 10.13
C GLY A 68 -3.70 9.00 8.65
N ARG A 69 -4.59 8.61 7.73
CA ARG A 69 -4.32 8.58 6.29
C ARG A 69 -5.02 9.71 5.57
N PRO A 70 -4.44 10.22 4.47
CA PRO A 70 -5.13 11.13 3.57
C PRO A 70 -6.47 10.61 3.05
N ILE A 71 -7.46 11.50 2.92
CA ILE A 71 -8.81 11.12 2.48
C ILE A 71 -8.87 10.57 1.06
N HIS A 72 -7.92 10.93 0.17
CA HIS A 72 -7.89 10.39 -1.19
C HIS A 72 -7.71 8.87 -1.20
N PHE A 73 -6.92 8.30 -0.27
CA PHE A 73 -6.80 6.84 -0.13
C PHE A 73 -8.12 6.22 0.32
N PHE A 74 -8.81 6.88 1.25
CA PHE A 74 -10.13 6.43 1.69
C PHE A 74 -11.13 6.42 0.52
N MET A 75 -11.17 7.51 -0.27
CA MET A 75 -12.05 7.63 -1.43
C MET A 75 -11.74 6.57 -2.50
N LEU A 76 -10.48 6.30 -2.80
CA LEU A 76 -10.07 5.24 -3.72
C LEU A 76 -10.52 3.86 -3.22
N ASN A 77 -10.31 3.56 -1.95
CA ASN A 77 -10.74 2.29 -1.34
C ASN A 77 -12.27 2.17 -1.31
N PHE A 78 -12.98 3.26 -1.05
CA PHE A 78 -14.44 3.31 -1.06
C PHE A 78 -14.99 3.01 -2.47
N LEU A 79 -14.46 3.67 -3.50
CA LEU A 79 -14.84 3.40 -4.90
C LEU A 79 -14.53 1.95 -5.30
N GLN A 80 -13.34 1.44 -4.96
CA GLN A 80 -12.96 0.06 -5.26
C GLN A 80 -13.87 -0.94 -4.56
N THR A 81 -14.19 -0.70 -3.28
CA THR A 81 -15.05 -1.59 -2.49
C THR A 81 -16.49 -1.55 -2.96
N SER A 82 -17.00 -0.38 -3.34
CA SER A 82 -18.36 -0.23 -3.85
C SER A 82 -18.59 -0.98 -5.17
N LYS A 83 -17.54 -1.15 -5.98
CA LYS A 83 -17.60 -1.93 -7.23
C LYS A 83 -17.46 -3.44 -7.00
N ARG A 84 -17.04 -3.89 -5.82
CA ARG A 84 -16.83 -5.32 -5.55
C ARG A 84 -18.16 -6.00 -5.20
N PRO A 85 -18.40 -7.21 -5.71
CA PRO A 85 -19.59 -7.98 -5.34
C PRO A 85 -19.55 -8.30 -3.84
N ARG A 86 -20.67 -8.02 -3.15
CA ARG A 86 -20.82 -8.29 -1.71
C ARG A 86 -20.81 -9.79 -1.40
N LEU A 87 -21.27 -10.61 -2.34
CA LEU A 87 -21.31 -12.06 -2.20
C LEU A 87 -20.02 -12.68 -2.74
N ARG A 88 -19.17 -13.16 -1.84
CA ARG A 88 -18.04 -14.03 -2.20
C ARG A 88 -18.50 -15.48 -2.17
N VAL A 89 -18.84 -16.02 -3.34
CA VAL A 89 -19.10 -17.46 -3.49
C VAL A 89 -17.80 -18.16 -3.81
N TRP A 90 -17.41 -19.13 -3.00
CA TRP A 90 -16.29 -20.00 -3.33
C TRP A 90 -16.67 -20.92 -4.50
N ASN A 91 -16.01 -20.77 -5.65
CA ASN A 91 -16.22 -21.62 -6.81
C ASN A 91 -14.88 -22.17 -7.30
N ARG A 92 -14.57 -23.41 -6.90
CA ARG A 92 -13.33 -24.11 -7.25
C ARG A 92 -13.15 -24.27 -8.77
N ALA A 93 -14.23 -24.45 -9.53
CA ALA A 93 -14.17 -24.64 -10.98
C ALA A 93 -13.83 -23.32 -11.71
N ALA A 94 -14.43 -22.20 -11.29
CA ALA A 94 -14.11 -20.88 -11.82
C ALA A 94 -12.66 -20.48 -11.49
N TYR A 95 -12.21 -20.78 -10.27
CA TYR A 95 -10.82 -20.54 -9.84
C TYR A 95 -9.82 -21.31 -10.70
N ALA A 96 -10.06 -22.61 -10.95
CA ALA A 96 -9.17 -23.43 -11.77
C ALA A 96 -9.07 -22.94 -13.23
N ARG A 97 -10.16 -22.40 -13.79
CA ARG A 97 -10.15 -21.80 -15.14
C ARG A 97 -9.35 -20.50 -15.20
N LEU A 98 -9.56 -19.59 -14.24
CA LEU A 98 -8.82 -18.32 -14.16
C LEU A 98 -7.30 -18.54 -14.00
N VAL A 99 -6.89 -19.50 -13.17
CA VAL A 99 -5.46 -19.82 -13.00
C VAL A 99 -4.85 -20.34 -14.31
N LYS A 100 -5.58 -21.18 -15.05
CA LYS A 100 -5.13 -21.70 -16.35
C LYS A 100 -5.02 -20.59 -17.41
N GLU A 101 -5.93 -19.63 -17.40
CA GLU A 101 -5.95 -18.50 -18.33
C GLU A 101 -4.82 -17.48 -18.04
N VAL A 102 -4.53 -17.21 -16.77
CA VAL A 102 -3.39 -16.36 -16.36
C VAL A 102 -2.04 -16.99 -16.73
N ASP A 103 -1.92 -18.32 -16.67
CA ASP A 103 -0.72 -19.06 -17.09
C ASP A 103 -0.56 -19.11 -18.63
N SER A 104 -1.65 -18.90 -19.37
CA SER A 104 -1.67 -18.92 -20.83
C SER A 104 -1.35 -17.55 -21.46
N GLN A 105 -1.39 -16.47 -20.69
CA GLN A 105 -0.93 -15.17 -21.16
C GLN A 105 0.60 -15.16 -21.12
N PRO A 106 1.29 -14.78 -22.22
CA PRO A 106 2.74 -14.60 -22.19
C PRO A 106 3.04 -13.39 -21.30
N LEU A 107 3.25 -13.65 -20.01
CA LEU A 107 3.80 -12.70 -19.07
C LEU A 107 5.10 -12.21 -19.69
N ALA A 108 5.18 -10.91 -20.01
CA ALA A 108 6.44 -10.25 -20.30
C ALA A 108 7.43 -10.72 -19.23
N GLU A 109 8.44 -11.46 -19.67
CA GLU A 109 9.27 -12.32 -18.85
C GLU A 109 10.06 -11.46 -17.85
N LYS A 110 9.42 -11.09 -16.73
CA LYS A 110 10.15 -10.62 -15.57
C LYS A 110 10.93 -11.84 -15.14
N LYS A 111 12.22 -11.89 -15.50
CA LYS A 111 13.19 -12.87 -15.02
C LYS A 111 13.22 -12.79 -13.50
N ILE A 112 12.26 -13.44 -12.86
CA ILE A 112 12.37 -13.82 -11.47
C ILE A 112 13.46 -14.87 -11.53
N THR A 113 14.70 -14.47 -11.24
CA THR A 113 15.76 -15.40 -10.89
C THR A 113 15.15 -16.29 -9.83
N LYS A 114 14.77 -17.51 -10.21
CA LYS A 114 14.28 -18.52 -9.28
C LYS A 114 15.44 -18.75 -8.32
N GLN A 115 15.47 -18.01 -7.22
CA GLN A 115 16.33 -18.35 -6.11
C GLN A 115 15.96 -19.78 -5.77
N LYS A 116 16.89 -20.70 -6.05
CA LYS A 116 16.75 -22.11 -5.76
C LYS A 116 16.57 -22.18 -4.25
N LYS A 117 15.32 -22.21 -3.78
CA LYS A 117 15.03 -22.42 -2.36
C LYS A 117 15.79 -23.68 -1.98
N ARG A 118 16.76 -23.56 -1.07
CA ARG A 118 17.52 -24.71 -0.57
C ARG A 118 16.49 -25.77 -0.18
N SER A 119 16.65 -26.99 -0.70
CA SER A 119 15.79 -28.10 -0.31
C SER A 119 15.93 -28.24 1.21
N VAL A 120 14.87 -27.92 1.93
CA VAL A 120 14.88 -28.03 3.39
C VAL A 120 14.93 -29.52 3.69
N SER A 121 16.06 -29.97 4.25
CA SER A 121 16.25 -31.36 4.65
C SER A 121 15.21 -31.73 5.72
N GLY A 122 14.71 -32.96 5.69
CA GLY A 122 13.79 -33.48 6.70
C GLY A 122 14.34 -33.45 8.13
N SER A 123 15.66 -33.31 8.31
CA SER A 123 16.27 -33.03 9.63
C SER A 123 15.92 -31.61 10.11
N ARG A 124 16.11 -30.58 9.26
CA ARG A 124 15.83 -29.17 9.61
C ARG A 124 14.38 -28.94 10.04
N LEU A 125 13.42 -29.63 9.42
CA LEU A 125 12.01 -29.52 9.81
C LEU A 125 11.72 -30.18 11.17
N ARG A 126 12.41 -31.28 11.49
CA ARG A 126 12.30 -31.93 12.80
C ARG A 126 12.91 -31.07 13.89
N ASP A 127 14.06 -30.47 13.64
CA ASP A 127 14.75 -29.63 14.62
C ASP A 127 13.92 -28.38 14.95
N VAL A 128 13.34 -27.71 13.95
CA VAL A 128 12.43 -26.57 14.18
C VAL A 128 11.18 -26.99 14.96
N SER A 129 10.61 -28.16 14.64
CA SER A 129 9.46 -28.70 15.37
C SER A 129 9.79 -28.97 16.84
N LEU A 130 10.97 -29.52 17.12
CA LEU A 130 11.41 -29.82 18.48
C LEU A 130 11.69 -28.56 19.29
N VAL A 131 12.35 -27.55 18.70
CA VAL A 131 12.58 -26.25 19.37
C VAL A 131 11.26 -25.58 19.76
N VAL A 132 10.27 -25.57 18.85
CA VAL A 132 8.97 -24.95 19.09
C VAL A 132 8.17 -25.72 20.15
N ASN A 133 8.15 -27.05 20.08
CA ASN A 133 7.41 -27.87 21.05
C ASN A 133 8.06 -27.89 22.44
N THR A 134 9.39 -27.74 22.53
CA THR A 134 10.12 -27.76 23.81
C THR A 134 10.35 -26.38 24.40
N GLY A 135 9.78 -25.33 23.82
CA GLY A 135 9.91 -23.95 24.32
C GLY A 135 11.36 -23.46 24.37
N GLY A 136 12.24 -23.98 23.50
CA GLY A 136 13.65 -23.61 23.44
C GLY A 136 14.58 -24.41 24.38
N VAL A 137 14.11 -25.49 25.01
CA VAL A 137 14.99 -26.40 25.78
C VAL A 137 15.85 -27.27 24.86
N TYR A 138 15.37 -27.58 23.65
CA TYR A 138 16.15 -28.29 22.64
C TYR A 138 17.11 -27.34 21.90
N ASP A 139 18.40 -27.53 22.09
CA ASP A 139 19.46 -26.79 21.39
C ASP A 139 19.87 -27.59 20.14
N GLY A 140 19.25 -27.28 19.00
CA GLY A 140 19.43 -28.04 17.76
C GLY A 140 20.89 -28.05 17.30
N GLY A 141 21.53 -29.23 17.33
CA GLY A 141 22.98 -29.40 17.12
C GLY A 141 23.55 -28.95 15.77
N GLU A 142 22.71 -28.71 14.76
CA GLU A 142 23.13 -28.17 13.46
C GLU A 142 22.65 -26.73 13.19
N MET A 143 21.64 -26.25 13.92
CA MET A 143 20.96 -24.97 13.66
C MET A 143 21.71 -23.77 14.26
N THR A 144 22.46 -23.95 15.34
CA THR A 144 23.22 -22.87 16.00
C THR A 144 24.49 -22.47 15.26
N ASN A 145 25.04 -23.35 14.42
CA ASN A 145 26.30 -23.09 13.71
C ASN A 145 26.13 -22.24 12.43
N GLU A 146 24.98 -22.27 11.76
CA GLU A 146 24.67 -21.36 10.63
C GLU A 146 24.26 -19.95 11.12
N PHE A 147 23.83 -19.82 12.38
CA PHE A 147 23.35 -18.58 13.01
C PHE A 147 24.38 -17.94 13.94
N LYS A 148 25.68 -18.17 13.72
CA LYS A 148 26.74 -17.42 14.40
C LYS A 148 26.98 -16.10 13.66
N PRO A 149 26.46 -14.95 14.13
CA PRO A 149 26.82 -13.68 13.53
C PRO A 149 28.33 -13.48 13.71
N LEU A 150 29.00 -13.01 12.65
CA LEU A 150 30.35 -12.47 12.72
C LEU A 150 30.43 -11.30 13.71
#